data_AF-A0A7S3M043-F1
#
_entry.id   AF-A0A7S3M043-F1
#
_cell.length_a   1.000
_cell.length_b   1.000
_cell.length_c   1.000
_cell.angle_alpha   90.00
_cell.angle_beta   90.00
_cell.angle_gamma   90.00
#
_symmetry.space_group_name_H-M   'P 1'
#
loop_
_entity.id
_entity.type
_entity.pdbx_description
1 polymer ?
#
loop_
_entity_poly.entity_id
_entity_poly.type
_entity_poly.pdbx_seq_one_letter_code
_entity_poly.pdbx_strand_id
1 'polypeptide(L)'
;AAPDAFRKLGTLLGGPVPKKRDDSGKIAMDNCVSAMLLLARHQHAACPQDVPAWQLVVNKLPIRDDEDEAKKVHKALVELLTEQNAGLIGPNNAHLGKVLSALAEAYKQEGLSNDELDIEIQNLFKRFPVQILETCAQVFSEKQQKKIQKMLTMA
;
A
#
# COMPACT_ATOMS: atom_id res chain seq x y z
N ALA A 1 7.23 -22.55 -9.42
CA ALA A 1 6.48 -21.42 -10.02
C ALA A 1 6.36 -20.25 -9.05
N ALA A 2 5.56 -20.34 -7.98
CA ALA A 2 5.41 -19.21 -7.04
C ALA A 2 6.71 -18.78 -6.32
N PRO A 3 7.56 -19.70 -5.80
CA PRO A 3 8.84 -19.31 -5.17
C PRO A 3 9.77 -18.53 -6.10
N ASP A 4 9.86 -18.95 -7.37
CA ASP A 4 10.69 -18.28 -8.37
C ASP A 4 10.13 -16.90 -8.75
N ALA A 5 8.80 -16.77 -8.81
CA ALA A 5 8.13 -15.49 -9.04
C ALA A 5 8.42 -14.50 -7.91
N PHE A 6 8.33 -14.93 -6.65
CA PHE A 6 8.73 -14.13 -5.49
C PHE A 6 10.16 -13.62 -5.60
N ARG A 7 11.12 -14.48 -5.93
CA ARG A 7 12.53 -14.06 -6.07
C ARG A 7 12.73 -13.08 -7.21
N LYS A 8 12.15 -13.34 -8.38
CA LYS A 8 12.29 -12.45 -9.55
C LYS A 8 11.68 -11.07 -9.30
N LEU A 9 10.46 -11.03 -8.78
CA LEU A 9 9.83 -9.76 -8.39
C LEU A 9 10.61 -9.10 -7.24
N GLY A 10 11.12 -9.88 -6.29
CA GLY A 10 11.94 -9.39 -5.18
C GLY A 10 13.18 -8.64 -5.66
N THR A 11 13.90 -9.22 -6.63
CA THR A 11 15.05 -8.58 -7.27
C THR A 11 14.66 -7.29 -7.99
N LEU A 12 13.53 -7.26 -8.70
CA LEU A 12 13.07 -6.05 -9.40
C LEU A 12 12.68 -4.94 -8.41
N LEU A 13 11.91 -5.27 -7.38
CA LEU A 13 11.47 -4.29 -6.37
C LEU A 13 12.62 -3.78 -5.49
N GLY A 14 13.60 -4.63 -5.20
CA GLY A 14 14.84 -4.26 -4.51
C GLY A 14 15.85 -3.52 -5.38
N GLY A 15 15.62 -3.49 -6.70
CA GLY A 15 16.48 -2.82 -7.68
C GLY A 15 16.32 -1.30 -7.72
N PRO A 16 17.07 -0.64 -8.62
CA PRO A 16 17.01 0.80 -8.80
C PRO A 16 15.60 1.25 -9.23
N VAL A 17 15.17 2.40 -8.70
CA VAL A 17 13.91 3.02 -9.11
C VAL A 17 14.02 3.53 -10.55
N PRO A 18 13.00 3.32 -11.41
CA PRO A 18 12.97 3.88 -12.75
C PRO A 18 13.23 5.39 -12.75
N LYS A 19 13.88 5.88 -13.80
CA LYS A 19 14.19 7.31 -13.91
C LYS A 19 12.88 8.10 -14.07
N LYS A 20 12.86 9.37 -13.65
CA LYS A 20 11.67 10.24 -13.75
C LYS A 20 11.03 10.28 -15.15
N ARG A 21 11.86 10.17 -16.21
CA ARG A 21 11.43 10.21 -17.62
C ARG A 21 11.11 8.84 -18.24
N ASP A 22 11.18 7.78 -17.44
CA ASP A 22 10.97 6.40 -17.89
C ASP A 22 9.57 5.94 -17.48
N ASP A 23 8.56 6.40 -18.22
CA ASP A 23 7.16 6.13 -17.91
C ASP A 23 6.83 4.63 -17.99
N SER A 24 7.35 3.93 -19.01
CA SER A 24 7.19 2.48 -19.13
C SER A 24 7.83 1.72 -17.97
N GLY A 25 9.02 2.14 -17.52
CA GLY A 25 9.67 1.55 -16.35
C GLY A 25 8.87 1.75 -15.07
N LYS A 26 8.26 2.93 -14.88
CA LYS A 26 7.41 3.21 -13.71
C LYS A 26 6.11 2.38 -13.71
N ILE A 27 5.43 2.29 -14.86
CA ILE A 27 4.27 1.41 -15.03
C ILE A 27 4.64 -0.06 -14.74
N ALA A 28 5.77 -0.53 -15.27
CA ALA A 28 6.26 -1.88 -15.00
C ALA A 28 6.55 -2.12 -13.52
N MET A 29 7.10 -1.11 -12.82
CA MET A 29 7.36 -1.18 -11.38
C MET A 29 6.05 -1.30 -10.58
N ASP A 30 5.02 -0.51 -10.93
CA ASP A 30 3.71 -0.58 -10.28
C ASP A 30 3.05 -1.95 -10.46
N ASN A 31 3.11 -2.49 -11.68
CA ASN A 31 2.65 -3.86 -11.97
C ASN A 31 3.43 -4.92 -11.17
N CYS A 32 4.74 -4.74 -10.97
CA CYS A 32 5.53 -5.64 -10.12
C CYS A 32 5.10 -5.58 -8.65
N VAL A 33 4.76 -4.39 -8.13
CA VAL A 33 4.24 -4.22 -6.77
C VAL A 33 2.89 -4.90 -6.62
N SER A 34 1.99 -4.71 -7.59
CA SER A 34 0.68 -5.37 -7.62
C SER A 34 0.82 -6.89 -7.62
N ALA A 35 1.66 -7.44 -8.50
CA ALA A 35 1.92 -8.88 -8.56
C ALA A 35 2.51 -9.42 -7.25
N MET A 36 3.47 -8.71 -6.64
CA MET A 36 4.06 -9.11 -5.37
C MET A 36 3.02 -9.08 -4.23
N LEU A 37 2.13 -8.08 -4.20
CA LEU A 37 1.05 -8.01 -3.21
C LEU A 37 0.11 -9.21 -3.33
N LEU A 38 -0.32 -9.55 -4.54
CA LEU A 38 -1.22 -10.69 -4.77
C LEU A 38 -0.55 -12.01 -4.42
N LEU A 39 0.73 -12.19 -4.76
CA LEU A 39 1.49 -13.36 -4.33
C LEU A 39 1.61 -13.42 -2.81
N ALA A 40 1.94 -12.31 -2.15
CA ALA A 40 2.05 -12.26 -0.70
C ALA A 40 0.69 -12.53 -0.01
N ARG A 41 -0.43 -12.06 -0.58
CA ARG A 41 -1.79 -12.33 -0.07
C ARG A 41 -2.21 -13.78 -0.24
N HIS A 42 -2.06 -14.34 -1.44
CA HIS A 42 -2.68 -15.61 -1.81
C HIS A 42 -1.73 -16.81 -1.82
N GLN A 43 -0.41 -16.56 -1.85
CA GLN A 43 0.64 -17.58 -1.98
C GLN A 43 1.71 -17.41 -0.88
N HIS A 44 1.35 -16.85 0.28
CA HIS A 44 2.29 -16.59 1.38
C HIS A 44 3.07 -17.84 1.81
N ALA A 45 2.45 -19.02 1.79
CA ALA A 45 3.09 -20.29 2.14
C ALA A 45 4.21 -20.70 1.17
N ALA A 46 4.18 -20.20 -0.07
CA ALA A 46 5.22 -20.42 -1.08
C ALA A 46 6.26 -19.30 -1.12
N CYS A 47 6.14 -18.27 -0.26
CA CYS A 47 7.11 -17.19 -0.18
C CYS A 47 8.43 -17.71 0.41
N PRO A 48 9.55 -17.61 -0.32
CA PRO A 48 10.86 -17.94 0.23
C PRO A 48 11.21 -17.04 1.43
N GLN A 49 11.88 -17.59 2.44
CA GLN A 49 12.26 -16.85 3.65
C GLN A 49 13.22 -15.69 3.37
N ASP A 50 14.00 -15.78 2.29
CA ASP A 50 14.94 -14.76 1.82
C ASP A 50 14.25 -13.56 1.14
N VAL A 51 12.94 -13.63 0.87
CA VAL A 51 12.21 -12.58 0.16
C VAL A 51 11.30 -11.81 1.15
N PRO A 52 11.63 -10.55 1.51
CA PRO A 52 10.80 -9.74 2.39
C PRO A 52 9.62 -9.12 1.62
N ALA A 53 8.73 -9.97 1.08
CA ALA A 53 7.68 -9.59 0.13
C ALA A 53 6.81 -8.41 0.59
N TRP A 54 6.28 -8.48 1.83
CA TRP A 54 5.47 -7.40 2.41
C TRP A 54 6.22 -6.09 2.55
N GLN A 55 7.47 -6.14 3.02
CA GLN A 55 8.29 -4.95 3.18
C GLN A 55 8.60 -4.30 1.82
N LEU A 56 8.87 -5.11 0.80
CA LEU A 56 9.10 -4.63 -0.57
C LEU A 56 7.87 -3.93 -1.15
N VAL A 57 6.67 -4.52 -0.98
CA VAL A 57 5.40 -3.89 -1.38
C VAL A 57 5.21 -2.58 -0.64
N VAL A 58 5.23 -2.61 0.69
CA VAL A 58 5.02 -1.43 1.55
C VAL A 58 6.02 -0.32 1.20
N ASN A 59 7.24 -0.67 0.81
CA ASN A 59 8.26 0.31 0.48
C ASN A 59 8.02 1.09 -0.81
N LYS A 60 7.21 0.56 -1.73
CA LYS A 60 6.89 1.18 -3.01
C LYS A 60 5.53 1.88 -3.02
N LEU A 61 4.77 1.81 -1.93
CA LEU A 61 3.47 2.47 -1.84
C LEU A 61 3.59 3.99 -1.62
N PRO A 62 2.57 4.76 -2.07
CA PRO A 62 1.53 4.34 -3.01
C PRO A 62 2.10 4.17 -4.42
N ILE A 63 1.50 3.27 -5.20
CA ILE A 63 1.77 3.16 -6.63
C ILE A 63 0.93 4.20 -7.40
N ARG A 64 1.43 4.72 -8.52
CA ARG A 64 0.88 5.96 -9.11
C ARG A 64 0.87 6.05 -10.63
N ASP A 65 1.75 5.34 -11.31
CA ASP A 65 1.98 5.46 -12.74
C ASP A 65 1.06 4.52 -13.55
N ASP A 66 0.66 3.37 -12.98
CA ASP A 66 -0.43 2.55 -13.51
C ASP A 66 -1.72 2.79 -12.70
N GLU A 67 -2.61 3.64 -13.21
CA GLU A 67 -3.84 4.05 -12.50
C GLU A 67 -4.81 2.90 -12.23
N ASP A 68 -4.88 1.92 -13.14
CA ASP A 68 -5.79 0.78 -13.00
C ASP A 68 -5.27 -0.17 -11.92
N GLU A 69 -3.97 -0.43 -11.90
CA GLU A 69 -3.35 -1.19 -10.82
C GLU A 69 -3.34 -0.42 -9.50
N ALA A 70 -3.17 0.91 -9.53
CA ALA A 70 -3.21 1.73 -8.32
C ALA A 70 -4.53 1.58 -7.56
N LYS A 71 -5.67 1.70 -8.25
CA LYS A 71 -6.99 1.51 -7.65
C LYS A 71 -7.15 0.11 -7.06
N LYS A 72 -6.73 -0.93 -7.80
CA LYS A 72 -6.80 -2.33 -7.33
C LYS A 72 -5.93 -2.57 -6.10
N VAL A 73 -4.68 -2.09 -6.11
CA VAL A 73 -3.75 -2.22 -5.00
C VAL A 73 -4.28 -1.49 -3.77
N HIS A 74 -4.68 -0.23 -3.91
CA HIS A 74 -5.21 0.55 -2.79
C HIS A 74 -6.49 -0.07 -2.21
N LYS A 75 -7.39 -0.62 -3.04
CA LYS A 75 -8.54 -1.40 -2.58
C LYS A 75 -8.11 -2.65 -1.80
N ALA A 76 -7.16 -3.42 -2.34
CA ALA A 76 -6.61 -4.59 -1.64
C ALA A 76 -5.96 -4.23 -0.30
N LEU A 77 -5.32 -3.06 -0.17
CA LEU A 77 -4.78 -2.58 1.11
C LEU A 77 -5.89 -2.31 2.14
N VAL A 78 -7.00 -1.71 1.71
CA VAL A 78 -8.14 -1.46 2.60
C VAL A 78 -8.74 -2.78 3.09
N GLU A 79 -8.92 -3.74 2.19
CA GLU A 79 -9.39 -5.09 2.53
C GLU A 79 -8.45 -5.78 3.53
N LEU A 80 -7.14 -5.81 3.23
CA LEU A 80 -6.13 -6.45 4.09
C LEU A 80 -6.01 -5.79 5.47
N LEU A 81 -6.15 -4.47 5.57
CA LEU A 81 -6.19 -3.78 6.86
C LEU A 81 -7.48 -4.09 7.63
N THR A 82 -8.61 -4.19 6.94
CA THR A 82 -9.89 -4.60 7.53
C THR A 82 -9.83 -6.03 8.07
N GLU A 83 -9.15 -6.92 7.35
CA GLU A 83 -8.85 -8.31 7.74
C GLU A 83 -7.78 -8.42 8.84
N GLN A 84 -7.16 -7.31 9.26
CA GLN A 84 -6.02 -7.28 10.18
C GLN A 84 -4.86 -8.19 9.75
N ASN A 85 -4.54 -8.18 8.45
CA ASN A 85 -3.51 -9.04 7.89
C ASN A 85 -2.14 -8.76 8.53
N ALA A 86 -1.62 -9.74 9.28
CA ALA A 86 -0.36 -9.61 10.03
C ALA A 86 0.87 -9.35 9.14
N GLY A 87 0.87 -9.87 7.90
CA GLY A 87 1.95 -9.64 6.95
C GLY A 87 2.00 -8.19 6.49
N LEU A 88 0.85 -7.62 6.12
CA LEU A 88 0.75 -6.22 5.70
C LEU A 88 1.05 -5.27 6.86
N ILE A 89 0.50 -5.51 8.06
CA ILE A 89 0.70 -4.66 9.26
C ILE A 89 2.15 -4.72 9.77
N GLY A 90 2.79 -5.88 9.61
CA GLY A 90 4.14 -6.14 10.06
C GLY A 90 4.25 -6.31 11.58
N PRO A 91 5.40 -6.80 12.07
CA PRO A 91 5.63 -6.98 13.50
C PRO A 91 5.57 -5.63 14.22
N ASN A 92 4.88 -5.58 15.37
CA ASN A 92 4.69 -4.37 16.17
C ASN A 92 4.14 -3.17 15.36
N ASN A 93 3.27 -3.43 14.36
CA ASN A 93 2.69 -2.42 13.48
C ASN A 93 3.71 -1.61 12.67
N ALA A 94 4.92 -2.16 12.44
CA ALA A 94 6.01 -1.45 11.78
C ALA A 94 5.67 -0.93 10.37
N HIS A 95 4.73 -1.56 9.66
CA HIS A 95 4.31 -1.13 8.33
C HIS A 95 3.06 -0.25 8.35
N LEU A 96 2.26 -0.31 9.41
CA LEU A 96 0.93 0.28 9.49
C LEU A 96 0.93 1.77 9.12
N GLY A 97 1.84 2.55 9.70
CA GLY A 97 1.93 3.98 9.42
C GLY A 97 2.21 4.29 7.95
N LYS A 98 3.04 3.50 7.27
CA LYS A 98 3.35 3.70 5.84
C LYS A 98 2.18 3.32 4.94
N VAL A 99 1.46 2.24 5.28
CA VAL A 99 0.25 1.83 4.55
C VAL A 99 -0.86 2.88 4.70
N LEU A 100 -1.09 3.37 5.92
CA LEU A 100 -2.06 4.45 6.16
C LEU A 100 -1.64 5.75 5.44
N SER A 101 -0.35 6.07 5.41
CA SER A 101 0.17 7.23 4.66
C SER A 101 -0.17 7.13 3.18
N ALA A 102 0.03 5.95 2.57
CA ALA A 102 -0.31 5.68 1.18
C ALA A 102 -1.82 5.82 0.90
N LEU A 103 -2.68 5.26 1.76
CA LEU A 103 -4.14 5.38 1.60
C LEU A 103 -4.63 6.82 1.79
N ALA A 104 -4.05 7.58 2.73
CA ALA A 104 -4.37 8.99 2.88
C ALA A 104 -3.92 9.84 1.68
N GLU A 105 -2.84 9.43 1.00
CA GLU A 105 -2.41 10.06 -0.25
C GLU A 105 -3.41 9.76 -1.38
N ALA A 106 -3.79 8.50 -1.55
CA ALA A 106 -4.72 8.02 -2.57
C ALA A 106 -6.14 8.59 -2.41
N TYR A 107 -6.61 8.82 -1.18
CA TYR A 107 -7.94 9.36 -0.91
C TYR A 107 -8.22 10.66 -1.69
N LYS A 108 -9.28 10.65 -2.51
CA LYS A 108 -9.69 11.74 -3.41
C LYS A 108 -8.60 12.22 -4.37
N GLN A 109 -7.68 11.33 -4.73
CA GLN A 109 -6.63 11.61 -5.71
C GLN A 109 -7.01 10.96 -7.04
N GLU A 110 -7.15 11.79 -8.08
CA GLU A 110 -7.38 11.34 -9.44
C GLU A 110 -6.30 10.33 -9.87
N GLY A 111 -6.71 9.28 -10.57
CA GLY A 111 -5.87 8.16 -10.97
C GLY A 111 -5.55 7.14 -9.86
N LEU A 112 -5.57 7.52 -8.58
CA LEU A 112 -5.20 6.63 -7.47
C LEU A 112 -6.39 6.04 -6.71
N SER A 113 -7.55 6.66 -6.84
CA SER A 113 -8.79 6.24 -6.19
C SER A 113 -10.01 6.48 -7.09
N ASN A 114 -11.18 6.06 -6.62
CA ASN A 114 -12.49 6.32 -7.19
C ASN A 114 -13.50 6.52 -6.04
N ASP A 115 -14.74 6.94 -6.36
CA ASP A 115 -15.74 7.28 -5.35
C ASP A 115 -16.03 6.14 -4.35
N GLU A 116 -16.07 4.89 -4.84
CA GLU A 116 -16.27 3.71 -4.00
C GLU A 116 -15.10 3.50 -3.03
N LEU A 117 -13.86 3.50 -3.56
CA LEU A 117 -12.65 3.34 -2.77
C LEU A 117 -12.45 4.50 -1.78
N ASP A 118 -12.83 5.72 -2.12
CA ASP A 118 -12.79 6.86 -1.21
C ASP A 118 -13.70 6.64 0.01
N ILE A 119 -14.90 6.12 -0.20
CA ILE A 119 -15.81 5.76 0.90
C ILE A 119 -15.19 4.66 1.76
N GLU A 120 -14.59 3.63 1.14
CA GLU A 120 -13.92 2.53 1.86
C GLU A 120 -12.74 3.03 2.69
N ILE A 121 -11.86 3.86 2.11
CA ILE A 121 -10.73 4.48 2.82
C ILE A 121 -11.22 5.32 4.00
N GLN A 122 -12.23 6.17 3.79
CA GLN A 122 -12.77 7.00 4.87
C GLN A 122 -13.31 6.13 6.01
N ASN A 123 -14.09 5.10 5.69
CA ASN A 123 -14.65 4.17 6.67
C ASN A 123 -13.55 3.41 7.42
N LEU A 124 -12.47 3.02 6.74
CA LEU A 124 -11.32 2.40 7.36
C LEU A 124 -10.67 3.34 8.39
N PHE A 125 -10.38 4.60 8.03
CA PHE A 125 -9.78 5.56 8.97
C PHE A 125 -10.66 5.82 10.19
N LYS A 126 -11.99 5.90 10.02
CA LYS A 126 -12.94 6.07 11.13
C LYS A 126 -12.97 4.88 12.10
N ARG A 127 -12.57 3.69 11.66
CA ARG A 127 -12.53 2.47 12.51
C ARG A 127 -11.30 2.40 13.39
N PHE A 128 -10.21 3.12 13.06
CA PHE A 128 -8.99 3.06 13.86
C PHE A 128 -9.14 3.87 15.16
N PRO A 129 -8.64 3.34 16.29
CA PRO A 129 -8.52 4.12 17.52
C PRO A 129 -7.63 5.35 17.30
N VAL A 130 -8.01 6.48 17.89
CA VAL A 130 -7.28 7.74 17.78
C VAL A 130 -5.80 7.57 18.18
N GLN A 131 -5.51 6.79 19.22
CA GLN A 131 -4.12 6.57 19.67
C GLN A 131 -3.23 5.89 18.61
N ILE A 132 -3.81 4.99 17.80
CA ILE A 132 -3.07 4.33 16.71
C ILE A 132 -2.72 5.34 15.62
N LEU A 133 -3.66 6.22 15.28
CA LEU A 133 -3.44 7.28 14.29
C LEU A 133 -2.42 8.31 14.78
N GLU A 134 -2.45 8.68 16.07
CA GLU A 134 -1.46 9.56 16.71
C GLU A 134 -0.06 8.94 16.68
N THR A 135 0.06 7.65 16.96
CA THR A 135 1.36 6.93 16.90
C THR A 135 1.93 6.93 15.48
N CYS A 136 1.06 6.85 14.47
CA CYS A 136 1.44 6.90 13.07
C CYS A 136 1.64 8.33 12.54
N ALA A 137 1.23 9.38 13.28
CA ALA A 137 1.18 10.76 12.79
C ALA A 137 2.54 11.29 12.32
N GLN A 138 3.63 10.83 12.93
CA GLN A 138 5.01 11.15 12.54
C GLN A 138 5.38 10.70 11.11
N VAL A 139 4.68 9.70 10.57
CA VAL A 139 4.89 9.19 9.19
C VAL A 139 4.02 9.94 8.18
N PHE A 140 3.03 10.70 8.64
CA PHE A 140 2.14 11.48 7.79
C PHE A 140 2.68 12.88 7.55
N SER A 141 2.68 13.30 6.29
CA SER A 141 2.86 14.71 5.92
C SER A 141 1.72 15.58 6.46
N GLU A 142 1.94 16.89 6.60
CA GLU A 142 0.89 17.84 7.02
C GLU A 142 -0.36 17.77 6.14
N LYS A 143 -0.18 17.54 4.83
CA LYS A 143 -1.29 17.39 3.88
C LYS A 143 -2.10 16.13 4.20
N GLN A 144 -1.44 15.02 4.50
CA GLN A 144 -2.11 13.77 4.89
C GLN A 144 -2.80 13.92 6.24
N GLN A 145 -2.17 14.54 7.24
CA GLN A 145 -2.80 14.79 8.55
C GLN A 145 -4.09 15.59 8.41
N LYS A 146 -4.10 16.68 7.62
CA LYS A 146 -5.30 17.46 7.34
C LYS A 146 -6.38 16.64 6.61
N LYS A 147 -6.00 15.78 5.65
CA LYS A 147 -6.94 14.87 4.98
C LYS A 147 -7.55 13.86 5.98
N ILE A 148 -6.73 13.25 6.82
CA ILE A 148 -7.17 12.28 7.85
C ILE A 148 -8.12 12.95 8.83
N GLN A 149 -7.78 14.13 9.36
CA GLN A 149 -8.65 14.87 10.26
C GLN A 149 -10.02 15.14 9.61
N LYS A 150 -10.04 15.57 8.34
CA LYS A 150 -11.30 15.76 7.60
C LYS A 150 -12.10 14.47 7.48
N MET A 151 -11.46 13.34 7.14
CA MET A 151 -12.13 12.03 7.05
C MET A 151 -12.82 11.64 8.37
N LEU A 152 -12.17 11.92 9.51
CA LEU A 152 -12.70 11.61 10.84
C LEU A 152 -13.84 12.53 11.26
N THR A 153 -13.86 13.79 10.82
CA THR A 153 -14.90 14.77 11.18
C THR A 153 -16.11 14.79 10.24
N MET A 154 -15.97 14.27 9.02
CA MET A 154 -17.08 14.18 8.07
C MET A 154 -18.05 13.09 8.56
N ALA A 155 -19.33 13.45 8.75
CA ALA A 155 -20.40 12.52 9.11
C ALA A 155 -20.54 11.41 8.06
#